data_AF-A0A6J1PJ02-F1
#
_entry.id   AF-A0A6J1PJ02-F1
#
_cell.length_a   1.000
_cell.length_b   1.000
_cell.length_c   1.000
_cell.angle_alpha   90.00
_cell.angle_beta   90.00
_cell.angle_gamma   90.00
#
_symmetry.space_group_name_H-M   'P 1'
#
loop_
_entity.id
_entity.type
_entity.pdbx_description
1 polymer ?
#
loop_
_entity_poly.entity_id
_entity_poly.type
_entity_poly.pdbx_seq_one_letter_code
_entity_poly.pdbx_strand_id
1 'polypeptide(L)'
;MICIDSLHISLNRFLLLTVGLWPYQQSKLVQLQFTLLFSVLATYILGQFATILTSQCTPDLIINVLATALCYITFAINYSLFSINIEVIKCLLEQLQHNCNELTDENEINIIKQYAIYAKRYTIAFTSFFIGLIATTAIGSMLLMYLQHACGMFRITCYRIARTMTPETLQKNNLQNEYLIYKGLI
;
A
#
# COMPACT_ATOMS: atom_id res chain seq x y z
N MET A 1 -36.15 23.06 7.81
CA MET A 1 -34.95 22.50 8.47
C MET A 1 -34.72 21.07 7.99
N ILE A 2 -34.44 20.89 6.71
CA ILE A 2 -34.05 19.60 6.14
C ILE A 2 -33.15 19.98 4.99
N CYS A 3 -31.86 19.66 5.07
CA CYS A 3 -31.13 19.47 3.83
C CYS A 3 -29.83 18.76 4.13
N ILE A 4 -29.83 17.42 4.03
CA ILE A 4 -28.73 16.67 3.38
C ILE A 4 -27.38 16.61 4.14
N ASP A 5 -27.20 17.46 5.15
CA ASP A 5 -25.98 17.75 5.90
C ASP A 5 -25.61 16.68 6.94
N SER A 6 -26.56 15.93 7.50
CA SER A 6 -26.20 15.05 8.62
C SER A 6 -25.53 13.74 8.21
N LEU A 7 -25.64 13.30 6.94
CA LEU A 7 -25.18 11.98 6.52
C LEU A 7 -24.04 11.99 5.49
N HIS A 8 -24.04 12.91 4.51
CA HIS A 8 -22.95 12.99 3.52
C HIS A 8 -21.74 13.75 4.07
N ILE A 9 -21.99 14.95 4.64
CA ILE A 9 -20.95 15.67 5.37
C ILE A 9 -20.45 14.81 6.51
N SER A 10 -21.29 14.05 7.23
CA SER A 10 -20.78 13.21 8.33
C SER A 10 -19.89 12.06 7.90
N LEU A 11 -20.19 11.37 6.79
CA LEU A 11 -19.33 10.29 6.30
C LEU A 11 -18.01 10.84 5.75
N ASN A 12 -18.05 11.85 4.88
CA ASN A 12 -16.83 12.48 4.37
C ASN A 12 -16.03 13.13 5.52
N ARG A 13 -16.70 13.74 6.49
CA ARG A 13 -16.10 14.30 7.70
C ARG A 13 -15.43 13.23 8.53
N PHE A 14 -16.07 12.10 8.79
CA PHE A 14 -15.48 11.00 9.53
C PHE A 14 -14.21 10.50 8.84
N LEU A 15 -14.25 10.30 7.52
CA LEU A 15 -13.09 9.90 6.74
C LEU A 15 -11.97 10.95 6.81
N LEU A 16 -12.26 12.21 6.51
CA LEU A 16 -11.29 13.29 6.55
C LEU A 16 -10.73 13.54 7.96
N LEU A 17 -11.52 13.39 9.02
CA LEU A 17 -11.06 13.46 10.42
C LEU A 17 -10.10 12.32 10.74
N THR A 18 -10.39 11.10 10.28
CA THR A 18 -9.53 9.93 10.51
C THR A 18 -8.15 10.11 9.87
N VAL A 19 -8.10 10.75 8.70
CA VAL A 19 -6.85 11.01 7.96
C VAL A 19 -6.23 12.38 8.31
N GLY A 20 -6.81 13.14 9.24
CA GLY A 20 -6.28 14.43 9.68
C GLY A 20 -6.38 15.57 8.65
N LEU A 21 -7.32 15.48 7.70
CA LEU A 21 -7.54 16.44 6.62
C LEU A 21 -8.83 17.27 6.77
N TRP A 22 -9.51 17.21 7.92
CA TRP A 22 -10.77 17.94 8.09
C TRP A 22 -10.54 19.46 8.26
N PRO A 23 -11.18 20.31 7.42
CA PRO A 23 -10.86 21.75 7.36
C PRO A 23 -11.25 22.56 8.61
N TYR A 24 -12.31 22.19 9.32
CA TYR A 24 -12.83 23.02 10.42
C TYR A 24 -12.13 22.79 11.76
N GLN A 25 -11.40 21.68 11.93
CA GLN A 25 -10.83 21.29 13.22
C GLN A 25 -9.33 21.06 13.13
N GLN A 26 -8.57 22.15 12.99
CA GLN A 26 -7.10 22.17 13.01
C GLN A 26 -6.54 22.10 14.44
N SER A 27 -6.88 21.05 15.19
CA SER A 27 -6.31 20.84 16.52
C SER A 27 -4.86 20.34 16.42
N LYS A 28 -4.08 20.48 17.50
CA LYS A 28 -2.72 19.90 17.59
C LYS A 28 -2.71 18.39 17.30
N LEU A 29 -3.78 17.69 17.66
CA LEU A 29 -3.94 16.26 17.39
C LEU A 29 -4.09 15.98 15.89
N VAL A 30 -4.84 16.80 15.15
CA VAL A 30 -5.01 16.65 13.69
C VAL A 30 -3.69 16.92 12.95
N GLN A 31 -2.93 17.93 13.39
CA GLN A 31 -1.59 18.19 12.85
C GLN A 31 -0.63 17.02 13.11
N LEU A 32 -0.72 16.40 14.29
CA LEU A 32 0.06 15.22 14.63
C LEU A 32 -0.37 13.99 13.81
N GLN A 33 -1.67 13.75 13.63
CA GLN A 33 -2.18 12.69 12.75
C GLN A 33 -1.67 12.84 11.33
N PHE A 34 -1.75 14.05 10.76
CA PHE A 34 -1.22 14.35 9.43
C PHE A 34 0.28 14.05 9.34
N THR A 35 1.06 14.55 10.31
CA THR A 35 2.52 14.34 10.34
C THR A 35 2.87 12.86 10.44
N LEU A 36 2.16 12.11 11.29
CA LEU A 36 2.35 10.67 11.43
C LEU A 36 2.02 9.93 10.13
N LEU A 37 0.86 10.17 9.52
CA LEU A 37 0.46 9.51 8.28
C LEU A 37 1.42 9.82 7.12
N PHE A 38 1.83 11.08 7.00
CA PHE A 38 2.82 11.47 5.99
C PHE A 38 4.18 10.79 6.22
N SER A 39 4.63 10.69 7.48
CA SER A 39 5.88 10.01 7.81
C SER A 39 5.84 8.51 7.50
N VAL A 40 4.69 7.84 7.71
CA VAL A 40 4.48 6.43 7.35
C VAL A 40 4.55 6.26 5.84
N LEU A 41 3.88 7.12 5.06
CA LEU A 41 3.94 7.10 3.60
C LEU A 41 5.36 7.32 3.09
N ALA A 42 6.09 8.30 3.64
CA ALA A 42 7.47 8.57 3.28
C ALA A 42 8.39 7.38 3.57
N THR A 43 8.24 6.75 4.75
CA THR A 43 9.03 5.57 5.15
C THR A 43 8.77 4.40 4.21
N TYR A 44 7.52 4.17 3.82
CA TYR A 44 7.16 3.13 2.86
C TYR A 44 7.82 3.36 1.50
N ILE A 45 7.74 4.58 0.96
CA ILE A 45 8.35 4.96 -0.33
C ILE A 45 9.88 4.74 -0.26
N LEU A 46 10.53 5.20 0.81
CA LEU A 46 11.97 5.02 1.00
C LEU A 46 12.36 3.54 1.11
N GLY A 47 11.57 2.72 1.79
CA GLY A 47 11.79 1.27 1.89
C GLY A 47 11.70 0.55 0.54
N GLN A 48 10.76 0.95 -0.32
CA GLN A 48 10.64 0.42 -1.69
C GLN A 48 11.89 0.76 -2.52
N PHE A 49 12.38 2.01 -2.46
CA PHE A 49 13.62 2.38 -3.15
C PHE A 49 14.87 1.68 -2.57
N ALA A 50 14.95 1.49 -1.26
CA ALA A 50 16.04 0.73 -0.64
C ALA A 50 16.08 -0.74 -1.11
N THR A 51 14.91 -1.33 -1.38
CA THR A 51 14.80 -2.69 -1.94
C THR A 51 15.37 -2.76 -3.35
N ILE A 52 15.17 -1.72 -4.17
CA ILE A 52 15.78 -1.63 -5.52
C ILE A 52 17.31 -1.58 -5.42
N LEU A 53 17.85 -0.82 -4.46
CA LEU A 53 19.30 -0.65 -4.28
C LEU A 53 20.01 -1.91 -3.75
N THR A 54 19.31 -2.76 -2.99
CA THR A 54 19.90 -3.91 -2.28
C THR A 54 19.65 -5.27 -2.94
N SER A 55 18.65 -5.38 -3.83
CA SER A 55 18.26 -6.63 -4.48
C SER A 55 19.06 -6.95 -5.75
N GLN A 56 19.30 -8.24 -6.02
CA GLN A 56 19.78 -8.70 -7.34
C GLN A 56 18.66 -8.52 -8.36
N CYS A 57 18.75 -7.46 -9.16
CA CYS A 57 17.65 -6.97 -9.99
C CYS A 57 17.19 -7.96 -11.08
N THR A 58 15.96 -8.47 -10.96
CA THR A 58 15.19 -8.99 -12.10
C THR A 58 14.31 -7.87 -12.69
N PRO A 59 14.20 -7.75 -14.02
CA PRO A 59 13.44 -6.65 -14.64
C PRO A 59 11.95 -6.65 -14.24
N ASP A 60 11.35 -7.83 -14.04
CA ASP A 60 9.96 -7.97 -13.59
C ASP A 60 9.73 -7.42 -12.18
N LEU A 61 10.67 -7.67 -11.25
CA LEU A 61 10.61 -7.12 -9.90
C LEU A 61 10.74 -5.60 -9.91
N ILE A 62 11.64 -5.05 -10.75
CA ILE A 62 11.82 -3.59 -10.88
C ILE A 62 10.54 -2.93 -11.37
N ILE A 63 9.91 -3.48 -12.41
CA ILE A 63 8.67 -2.91 -12.99
C ILE A 63 7.56 -2.86 -11.94
N ASN A 64 7.36 -3.94 -11.18
CA ASN A 64 6.33 -4.00 -10.14
C ASN A 64 6.62 -3.05 -8.96
N VAL A 65 7.87 -2.99 -8.50
CA VAL A 65 8.27 -2.08 -7.41
C VAL A 65 8.15 -0.62 -7.86
N LEU A 66 8.53 -0.30 -9.10
CA LEU A 66 8.40 1.06 -9.62
C LEU A 66 6.93 1.46 -9.81
N ALA A 67 6.09 0.57 -10.35
CA ALA A 67 4.66 0.81 -10.51
C ALA A 67 3.98 1.05 -9.16
N THR A 68 4.29 0.23 -8.15
CA THR A 68 3.76 0.43 -6.79
C THR A 68 4.28 1.74 -6.19
N ALA A 69 5.58 2.03 -6.28
CA ALA A 69 6.15 3.28 -5.78
C ALA A 69 5.50 4.53 -6.43
N LEU A 70 5.26 4.52 -7.74
CA LEU A 70 4.59 5.61 -8.46
C LEU A 70 3.15 5.82 -7.96
N CYS A 71 2.42 4.75 -7.67
CA CYS A 71 1.10 4.85 -7.04
C CYS A 71 1.19 5.57 -5.69
N TYR A 72 2.09 5.16 -4.79
CA TYR A 72 2.26 5.79 -3.47
C TYR A 72 2.73 7.25 -3.54
N ILE A 73 3.61 7.59 -4.49
CA ILE A 73 4.03 8.97 -4.74
C ILE A 73 2.82 9.82 -5.17
N THR A 74 1.98 9.29 -6.06
CA THR A 74 0.75 9.98 -6.50
C THR A 74 -0.18 10.24 -5.32
N PHE A 75 -0.34 9.26 -4.41
CA PHE A 75 -1.09 9.48 -3.17
C PHE A 75 -0.49 10.58 -2.29
N ALA A 76 0.83 10.55 -2.07
CA ALA A 76 1.51 11.56 -1.25
C ALA A 76 1.34 12.97 -1.80
N ILE A 77 1.47 13.14 -3.13
CA ILE A 77 1.24 14.43 -3.80
C ILE A 77 -0.20 14.90 -3.59
N ASN A 78 -1.19 14.05 -3.86
CA ASN A 78 -2.60 14.41 -3.67
C ASN A 78 -2.92 14.76 -2.21
N TYR A 79 -2.35 14.01 -1.26
CA TYR A 79 -2.50 14.25 0.16
C TYR A 79 -1.93 15.61 0.57
N SER A 80 -0.74 15.95 0.10
CA SER A 80 -0.13 17.27 0.33
C SER A 80 -0.91 18.40 -0.34
N LEU A 81 -1.36 18.22 -1.58
CA LEU A 81 -2.17 19.22 -2.30
C LEU A 81 -3.48 19.51 -1.58
N PHE A 82 -4.18 18.48 -1.12
CA PHE A 82 -5.41 18.65 -0.35
C PHE A 82 -5.16 19.38 0.96
N SER A 83 -4.06 19.08 1.64
CA SER A 83 -3.67 19.73 2.90
C SER A 83 -3.37 21.22 2.72
N ILE A 84 -2.65 21.61 1.66
CA ILE A 84 -2.37 23.02 1.35
C ILE A 84 -3.65 23.77 1.00
N ASN A 85 -4.54 23.13 0.23
CA ASN A 85 -5.80 23.74 -0.23
C ASN A 85 -6.93 23.68 0.80
N ILE A 86 -6.65 23.33 2.06
CA ILE A 86 -7.67 23.08 3.08
C ILE A 86 -8.56 24.29 3.35
N GLU A 87 -8.02 25.52 3.27
CA GLU A 87 -8.79 26.77 3.43
C GLU A 87 -9.74 27.02 2.25
N VAL A 88 -9.33 26.67 1.03
CA VAL A 88 -10.20 26.78 -0.16
C VAL A 88 -11.35 25.78 -0.04
N ILE A 89 -11.06 24.55 0.39
CA ILE A 89 -12.07 23.52 0.62
C ILE A 89 -13.05 23.94 1.72
N LYS A 90 -12.55 24.60 2.77
CA LYS A 90 -13.39 25.17 3.83
C LYS A 90 -14.38 26.20 3.27
N CYS A 91 -13.88 27.15 2.49
CA CYS A 91 -14.72 28.18 1.84
C CYS A 91 -15.78 27.56 0.93
N LEU A 92 -15.40 26.56 0.11
CA LEU A 92 -16.34 25.85 -0.75
C LEU A 92 -17.43 25.11 0.04
N LEU A 93 -17.07 24.48 1.17
CA LEU A 93 -18.06 23.79 1.99
C LEU A 93 -19.01 24.78 2.70
N GLU A 94 -18.51 25.93 3.16
CA GLU A 94 -19.34 27.00 3.72
C GLU A 94 -20.33 27.56 2.67
N GLN A 95 -19.85 27.82 1.45
CA GLN A 95 -20.70 28.26 0.34
C GLN A 95 -21.78 27.23 -0.02
N LEU A 96 -21.39 25.96 -0.09
CA LEU A 96 -22.33 24.87 -0.36
C LEU A 96 -23.41 24.77 0.72
N GLN A 97 -23.01 24.87 1.99
CA GLN A 97 -23.95 24.84 3.11
C GLN A 97 -24.90 26.04 3.10
N HIS A 98 -24.40 27.24 2.81
CA HIS A 98 -25.21 28.44 2.71
C HIS A 98 -26.27 28.31 1.60
N ASN A 99 -25.86 27.93 0.39
CA ASN A 99 -26.77 27.73 -0.74
C ASN A 99 -27.84 26.67 -0.41
N CYS A 100 -27.45 25.56 0.23
CA CYS A 100 -28.39 24.52 0.65
C CYS A 100 -29.43 25.00 1.68
N ASN A 101 -29.09 25.99 2.50
CA ASN A 101 -30.00 26.56 3.51
C ASN A 101 -30.99 27.57 2.93
N GLU A 102 -30.67 28.20 1.79
CA GLU A 102 -31.56 29.14 1.10
C GLU A 102 -32.64 28.43 0.26
N LEU A 103 -32.45 27.14 -0.04
CA LEU A 103 -33.41 26.35 -0.81
C LEU A 103 -34.70 26.12 -0.03
N THR A 104 -35.80 26.65 -0.56
CA THR A 104 -37.14 26.46 0.00
C THR A 104 -38.06 25.63 -0.89
N ASP A 105 -37.70 25.41 -2.16
CA ASP A 105 -38.51 24.65 -3.11
C ASP A 105 -38.40 23.13 -2.88
N GLU A 106 -39.55 22.45 -2.89
CA GLU A 106 -39.62 21.02 -2.59
C GLU A 106 -38.99 20.15 -3.70
N ASN A 107 -39.09 20.56 -4.97
CA ASN A 107 -38.47 19.84 -6.07
C ASN A 107 -36.94 20.00 -6.04
N GLU A 108 -36.43 21.20 -5.75
CA GLU A 108 -35.00 21.46 -5.56
C GLU A 108 -34.42 20.60 -4.42
N ILE A 109 -35.12 20.53 -3.28
CA ILE A 109 -34.72 19.69 -2.15
C ILE A 109 -34.69 18.20 -2.55
N ASN A 110 -35.66 17.74 -3.34
CA ASN A 110 -35.71 16.35 -3.80
C ASN A 110 -34.56 16.01 -4.75
N ILE A 111 -34.19 16.92 -5.65
CA ILE A 111 -33.06 16.76 -6.58
C ILE A 111 -31.75 16.61 -5.79
N ILE A 112 -31.47 17.49 -4.84
CA ILE A 112 -30.21 17.43 -4.07
C ILE A 112 -30.16 16.17 -3.21
N LYS A 113 -31.29 15.74 -2.63
CA LYS A 113 -31.36 14.46 -1.88
C LYS A 113 -30.95 13.28 -2.76
N GLN A 114 -31.40 13.24 -4.02
CA GLN A 114 -31.03 12.18 -4.95
C GLN A 114 -29.52 12.18 -5.24
N TYR A 115 -28.93 13.35 -5.54
CA TYR A 115 -27.49 13.48 -5.74
C TYR A 115 -26.68 13.14 -4.48
N ALA A 116 -27.17 13.47 -3.29
CA ALA A 116 -26.52 13.11 -2.03
C ALA A 116 -26.45 11.59 -1.81
N ILE A 117 -27.49 10.85 -2.20
CA ILE A 117 -27.48 9.38 -2.16
C ILE A 117 -26.44 8.82 -3.12
N TYR A 118 -26.35 9.35 -4.35
CA TYR A 118 -25.32 8.94 -5.31
C TYR A 118 -23.92 9.25 -4.79
N ALA A 119 -23.68 10.47 -4.30
CA ALA A 119 -22.39 10.88 -3.73
C ALA A 119 -21.97 9.97 -2.57
N LYS A 120 -22.90 9.60 -1.67
CA LYS A 120 -22.62 8.64 -0.60
C LYS A 120 -22.21 7.26 -1.13
N ARG A 121 -22.92 6.74 -2.13
CA ARG A 121 -22.57 5.45 -2.75
C ARG A 121 -21.19 5.49 -3.38
N TYR A 122 -20.85 6.58 -4.07
CA TYR A 122 -19.51 6.78 -4.62
C TYR A 122 -18.44 6.86 -3.53
N THR A 123 -18.65 7.62 -2.45
CA THR A 123 -17.66 7.67 -1.35
C THR A 123 -17.43 6.29 -0.74
N ILE A 124 -18.49 5.52 -0.50
CA ILE A 124 -18.37 4.16 0.07
C ILE A 124 -17.61 3.24 -0.89
N ALA A 125 -17.95 3.24 -2.18
CA ALA A 125 -17.27 2.42 -3.19
C ALA A 125 -15.80 2.81 -3.36
N PHE A 126 -15.49 4.11 -3.32
CA PHE A 126 -14.13 4.62 -3.39
C PHE A 126 -13.33 4.19 -2.16
N THR A 127 -13.89 4.37 -0.96
CA THR A 127 -13.25 3.98 0.31
C THR A 127 -12.99 2.48 0.37
N SER A 128 -13.95 1.64 -0.01
CA SER A 128 -13.78 0.19 -0.01
C SER A 128 -12.70 -0.26 -1.00
N PHE A 129 -12.60 0.40 -2.16
CA PHE A 129 -11.56 0.14 -3.14
C PHE A 129 -10.15 0.45 -2.59
N PHE A 130 -9.94 1.58 -1.91
CA PHE A 130 -8.62 1.88 -1.31
C PHE A 130 -8.24 0.91 -0.21
N ILE A 131 -9.20 0.54 0.65
CA ILE A 131 -8.95 -0.45 1.71
C ILE A 131 -8.52 -1.77 1.08
N GLY A 132 -9.20 -2.21 0.01
CA GLY A 132 -8.83 -3.39 -0.75
C GLY A 132 -7.42 -3.31 -1.34
N LEU A 133 -7.05 -2.18 -1.94
CA LEU A 133 -5.72 -1.97 -2.51
C LEU A 133 -4.61 -2.02 -1.46
N ILE A 134 -4.84 -1.42 -0.29
CA ILE A 134 -3.90 -1.46 0.84
C ILE A 134 -3.77 -2.90 1.39
N ALA A 135 -4.86 -3.63 1.49
CA ALA A 135 -4.85 -5.01 1.98
C ALA A 135 -4.10 -5.96 1.04
N THR A 136 -4.35 -5.88 -0.27
CA THR A 136 -3.68 -6.76 -1.26
C THR A 136 -2.19 -6.47 -1.39
N THR A 137 -1.78 -5.20 -1.33
CA THR A 137 -0.36 -4.82 -1.31
C THR A 137 0.36 -5.31 -0.05
N ALA A 138 -0.28 -5.21 1.12
CA ALA A 138 0.27 -5.74 2.36
C ALA A 138 0.46 -7.26 2.29
N ILE A 139 -0.56 -8.01 1.87
CA ILE A 139 -0.50 -9.48 1.72
C ILE A 139 0.57 -9.88 0.69
N GLY A 140 0.62 -9.21 -0.46
CA GLY A 140 1.62 -9.46 -1.50
C GLY A 140 3.06 -9.27 -1.00
N SER A 141 3.31 -8.19 -0.25
CA SER A 141 4.63 -7.93 0.34
C SER A 141 5.07 -9.00 1.35
N MET A 142 4.15 -9.47 2.20
CA MET A 142 4.42 -10.53 3.16
C MET A 142 4.72 -11.87 2.47
N LEU A 143 3.98 -12.19 1.41
CA LEU A 143 4.19 -13.42 0.65
C LEU A 143 5.56 -13.43 -0.05
N LEU A 144 5.95 -12.31 -0.64
CA LEU A 144 7.27 -12.17 -1.28
C LEU A 144 8.41 -12.35 -0.26
N MET A 145 8.29 -11.73 0.91
CA MET A 145 9.26 -11.90 1.99
C MET A 145 9.36 -13.37 2.42
N TYR A 146 8.23 -14.07 2.56
CA TYR A 146 8.21 -15.49 2.91
C TYR A 146 8.87 -16.36 1.84
N LEU A 147 8.56 -16.14 0.56
CA LEU A 147 9.16 -16.87 -0.56
C LEU A 147 10.67 -16.65 -0.64
N GLN A 148 11.13 -15.41 -0.44
CA GLN A 148 12.57 -15.10 -0.40
C GLN A 148 13.27 -15.82 0.75
N HIS A 149 12.67 -15.84 1.95
CA HIS A 149 13.20 -16.57 3.09
C HIS A 149 13.25 -18.09 2.84
N ALA A 150 12.17 -18.67 2.32
CA ALA A 150 12.12 -20.10 2.01
C ALA A 150 13.14 -20.49 0.93
N CYS A 151 13.26 -19.70 -0.14
CA CYS A 151 14.26 -19.89 -1.20
C CYS A 151 15.69 -19.77 -0.65
N GLY A 152 15.96 -18.81 0.22
CA GLY A 152 17.23 -18.66 0.92
C GLY A 152 17.59 -19.89 1.74
N MET A 153 16.65 -20.40 2.54
CA MET A 153 16.84 -21.61 3.35
C MET A 153 17.06 -22.86 2.47
N PHE A 154 16.34 -23.00 1.36
CA PHE A 154 16.52 -24.10 0.43
C PHE A 154 17.90 -24.07 -0.23
N ARG A 155 18.36 -22.91 -0.71
CA ARG A 155 19.72 -22.75 -1.26
C ARG A 155 20.80 -23.15 -0.26
N ILE A 156 20.66 -22.75 1.00
CA ILE A 156 21.61 -23.13 2.06
C ILE A 156 21.58 -24.64 2.28
N THR A 157 20.39 -25.26 2.28
CA THR A 157 20.23 -26.70 2.49
C THR A 157 20.82 -27.51 1.33
N CYS A 158 20.52 -27.14 0.09
CA CYS A 158 21.13 -27.74 -1.10
C CYS A 158 22.65 -27.56 -1.12
N TYR A 159 23.16 -26.40 -0.73
CA TYR A 159 24.60 -26.17 -0.61
C TYR A 159 25.24 -27.09 0.43
N ARG A 160 24.59 -27.30 1.58
CA ARG A 160 25.05 -28.26 2.60
C ARG A 160 25.05 -29.69 2.08
N ILE A 161 23.99 -30.12 1.40
CA ILE A 161 23.88 -31.47 0.81
C ILE A 161 24.95 -31.69 -0.28
N ALA A 162 25.15 -30.72 -1.17
CA ALA A 162 26.18 -30.80 -2.22
C ALA A 162 27.60 -30.88 -1.62
N ARG A 163 27.85 -30.16 -0.52
CA ARG A 163 29.12 -30.19 0.20
C ARG A 163 29.38 -31.53 0.90
N THR A 164 28.35 -32.25 1.36
CA THR A 164 28.53 -33.60 1.92
C THR A 164 28.70 -34.66 0.83
N MET A 165 28.06 -34.48 -0.33
CA MET A 165 28.16 -35.43 -1.45
C MET A 165 29.51 -35.38 -2.19
N THR A 166 30.16 -34.22 -2.27
CA THR A 166 31.45 -34.06 -2.97
C THR A 166 32.62 -34.89 -2.40
N PRO A 167 32.84 -34.97 -1.07
CA PRO A 167 33.86 -35.87 -0.51
C PRO A 167 33.51 -37.35 -0.63
N GLU A 168 32.24 -37.74 -0.46
CA GLU A 168 31.81 -39.15 -0.61
C GLU A 168 31.95 -39.65 -2.05
N THR A 169 31.61 -38.82 -3.04
CA THR A 169 31.77 -39.15 -4.46
C THR A 169 33.23 -39.24 -4.87
N LEU A 170 34.11 -38.37 -4.37
CA LEU A 170 35.56 -38.48 -4.58
C LEU A 170 36.15 -39.75 -3.94
N GLN A 171 35.76 -40.07 -2.72
CA GLN A 171 36.23 -41.27 -2.02
C GLN A 171 35.77 -42.56 -2.72
N LYS A 172 34.52 -42.61 -3.18
CA LYS A 172 33.98 -43.74 -3.94
C LYS A 172 34.71 -43.94 -5.27
N ASN A 173 34.98 -42.86 -6.00
CA ASN A 173 35.72 -42.94 -7.26
C ASN A 173 37.16 -43.40 -7.06
N ASN A 174 37.83 -42.95 -5.99
CA ASN A 174 39.17 -43.42 -5.64
C ASN A 174 39.19 -44.92 -5.28
N LEU A 175 38.27 -45.38 -4.41
CA LEU A 175 38.14 -46.80 -4.07
C LEU A 175 37.85 -47.69 -5.28
N GLN A 176 37.00 -47.21 -6.19
CA GLN A 176 36.65 -47.95 -7.39
C GLN A 176 37.82 -48.03 -8.38
N ASN A 177 38.61 -46.97 -8.51
CA ASN A 177 39.85 -46.99 -9.30
C ASN A 177 40.89 -47.94 -8.69
N GLU A 178 41.05 -47.94 -7.37
CA GLU A 178 41.99 -48.82 -6.66
C GLU A 178 41.60 -50.31 -6.84
N TYR A 179 40.31 -50.62 -6.73
CA TYR A 179 39.77 -51.96 -7.02
C TYR A 179 39.99 -52.42 -8.46
N LEU A 180 39.79 -51.53 -9.44
CA LEU A 180 40.03 -51.83 -10.86
C LEU A 180 41.51 -52.09 -11.16
N ILE A 181 42.42 -51.33 -10.53
CA ILE A 181 43.86 -51.56 -10.63
C ILE A 181 44.22 -52.95 -10.07
N TYR A 182 43.70 -53.30 -8.89
CA TYR A 182 43.95 -54.61 -8.27
C TYR A 182 43.41 -55.76 -9.13
N LYS A 183 42.24 -55.60 -9.75
CA LYS A 183 41.65 -56.59 -10.65
C LYS A 183 42.40 -56.76 -11.97
N GLY A 184 43.09 -55.72 -12.47
CA GLY A 184 43.93 -55.82 -13.67
C GLY A 184 45.30 -56.45 -13.44
N LEU A 185 45.69 -56.64 -12.17
CA LEU A 185 46.96 -57.24 -11.75
C LEU A 185 46.87 -58.77 -11.53
N ILE A 186 45.65 -59.34 -11.51
CA ILE A 186 45.36 -60.78 -11.43
C ILE A 186 44.95 -61.27 -12.82
#